data_AF-A0A355QDI6-F1
#
_entry.id   AF-A0A355QDI6-F1
#
_cell.length_a   1.000
_cell.length_b   1.000
_cell.length_c   1.000
_cell.angle_alpha   90.00
_cell.angle_beta   90.00
_cell.angle_gamma   90.00
#
_symmetry.space_group_name_H-M   'P 1'
#
loop_
_entity.id
_entity.type
_entity.pdbx_description
1 polymer ?
#
loop_
_entity_poly.entity_id
_entity_poly.type
_entity_poly.pdbx_seq_one_letter_code
_entity_poly.pdbx_strand_id
1 'polypeptide(L)'
;MDSGPDIGQELGYRPFDCDNHYYEGVDAFTRHVPAEMQPRVVEWCEMDGRRYHVIGGKVSHAVVNPTWNPIAKPGALYEYFRGNPGGRSPLELLRDR
;
A
#
# COMPACT_ATOMS: atom_id res chain seq x y z
N MET A 1 5.14 2.79 20.52
CA MET A 1 4.06 2.14 19.77
C MET A 1 2.98 1.88 20.80
N ASP A 2 1.90 2.65 20.73
CA ASP A 2 0.79 2.51 21.67
C ASP A 2 0.06 1.21 21.33
N SER A 3 0.20 0.19 22.16
CA SER A 3 -0.51 -1.06 21.98
C SER A 3 -1.98 -0.79 22.25
N GLY A 4 -2.75 -0.62 21.18
CA GLY A 4 -4.21 -0.57 21.26
C GLY A 4 -4.79 -1.77 22.02
N PRO A 5 -6.10 -1.77 22.30
CA PRO A 5 -6.73 -2.82 23.09
C PRO A 5 -6.35 -4.21 22.53
N ASP A 6 -5.94 -5.11 23.42
CA ASP A 6 -5.62 -6.49 23.05
C ASP A 6 -6.92 -7.16 22.62
N ILE A 7 -7.18 -7.16 21.30
CA ILE A 7 -8.36 -7.78 20.70
C ILE A 7 -8.47 -9.26 21.10
N GLY A 8 -7.34 -9.89 21.45
CA GLY A 8 -7.30 -11.25 21.94
C GLY A 8 -7.95 -11.44 23.32
N GLN A 9 -7.93 -10.42 24.17
CA GLN A 9 -8.64 -10.44 25.46
C GLN A 9 -10.15 -10.30 25.29
N GLU A 10 -10.61 -9.45 24.36
CA GLU A 10 -12.04 -9.28 24.07
C GLU A 10 -12.64 -10.56 23.44
N LEU A 11 -11.92 -11.16 22.50
CA LEU A 11 -12.38 -12.36 21.79
C LEU A 11 -12.17 -13.64 22.62
N GLY A 12 -11.32 -13.61 23.65
CA GLY A 12 -10.89 -14.80 24.40
C GLY A 12 -9.90 -15.70 23.65
N TYR A 13 -9.45 -15.28 22.46
CA TYR A 13 -8.44 -15.93 21.64
C TYR A 13 -7.74 -14.89 20.75
N ARG A 14 -6.46 -15.12 20.42
CA ARG A 14 -5.76 -14.29 19.44
C ARG A 14 -6.24 -14.65 18.02
N PRO A 15 -6.85 -13.73 17.26
CA PRO A 15 -7.24 -14.01 15.90
C PRO A 15 -6.00 -14.15 15.00
N PHE A 16 -6.15 -14.91 13.92
CA PHE A 16 -5.16 -15.04 12.86
C PHE A 16 -5.70 -14.38 11.60
N ASP A 17 -5.00 -13.37 11.10
CA ASP A 17 -5.37 -12.66 9.89
C ASP A 17 -4.60 -13.25 8.69
N CYS A 18 -5.36 -13.88 7.80
CA CYS A 18 -4.83 -14.55 6.62
C CYS A 18 -4.53 -13.61 5.46
N ASP A 19 -4.80 -12.30 5.58
CA ASP A 19 -4.73 -11.35 4.47
C ASP A 19 -3.97 -10.07 4.85
N ASN A 20 -2.66 -10.22 5.06
CA ASN A 20 -1.76 -9.11 5.33
C ASN A 20 -0.91 -8.78 4.10
N HIS A 21 -0.73 -7.48 3.86
CA HIS A 21 0.07 -6.97 2.77
C HIS A 21 1.17 -6.04 3.27
N TYR A 22 2.27 -5.99 2.53
CA TYR A 22 3.31 -4.98 2.68
C TYR A 22 3.38 -4.12 1.42
N TYR A 23 3.97 -2.92 1.57
CA TYR A 23 4.28 -2.06 0.44
C TYR A 23 5.72 -2.29 0.00
N GLU A 24 5.91 -2.60 -1.28
CA GLU A 24 7.22 -2.92 -1.83
C GLU A 24 8.18 -1.72 -1.82
N GLY A 25 9.46 -2.01 -1.58
CA GLY A 25 10.53 -1.09 -1.92
C GLY A 25 10.65 -0.91 -3.44
N VAL A 26 11.19 0.24 -3.87
CA VAL A 26 11.34 0.56 -5.30
C VAL A 26 12.25 -0.42 -6.07
N ASP A 27 13.04 -1.20 -5.34
CA ASP A 27 13.98 -2.19 -5.85
C ASP A 27 13.52 -3.64 -5.59
N ALA A 28 12.27 -3.85 -5.16
CA ALA A 28 11.75 -5.20 -4.85
C ALA A 28 11.90 -6.19 -6.01
N PHE A 29 11.80 -5.69 -7.24
CA PHE A 29 11.94 -6.49 -8.46
C PHE A 29 13.31 -6.37 -9.14
N THR A 30 14.28 -5.65 -8.55
CA THR A 30 15.59 -5.42 -9.20
C THR A 30 16.78 -5.74 -8.31
N ARG A 31 16.66 -5.63 -6.97
CA ARG A 31 17.76 -5.75 -6.01
C ARG A 31 18.59 -7.03 -6.16
N HIS A 32 17.94 -8.14 -6.49
CA HIS A 32 18.58 -9.47 -6.58
C HIS A 32 18.34 -10.16 -7.93
N VAL A 33 17.95 -9.41 -8.96
CA VAL A 33 17.69 -9.95 -10.30
C VAL A 33 18.95 -9.84 -11.17
N PRO A 34 19.42 -10.93 -11.80
CA PRO A 34 20.56 -10.89 -12.73
C PRO A 34 20.38 -9.82 -13.80
N ALA A 35 21.47 -9.14 -14.18
CA ALA A 35 21.42 -7.98 -15.08
C ALA A 35 20.73 -8.30 -16.42
N GLU A 36 20.97 -9.50 -16.97
CA GLU A 36 20.36 -9.98 -18.20
C GLU A 36 18.84 -10.22 -18.11
N MET A 37 18.29 -10.33 -16.89
CA MET A 37 16.85 -10.54 -16.66
C MET A 37 16.12 -9.25 -16.29
N GLN A 38 16.83 -8.19 -15.89
CA GLN A 38 16.20 -6.93 -15.45
C GLN A 38 15.27 -6.28 -16.51
N PRO A 39 15.54 -6.34 -17.83
CA PRO A 39 14.59 -5.83 -18.83
C PRO A 39 13.26 -6.61 -18.93
N ARG A 40 13.11 -7.72 -18.19
CA ARG A 40 11.92 -8.59 -18.21
C ARG A 40 11.03 -8.40 -16.99
N VAL A 41 11.45 -7.64 -15.98
CA VAL A 41 10.72 -7.44 -14.72
C VAL A 41 10.14 -6.01 -14.69
N VAL A 42 9.87 -5.49 -13.48
CA VAL A 42 9.42 -4.11 -13.31
C VAL A 42 10.58 -3.15 -13.58
N GLU A 43 10.36 -2.25 -14.53
CA GLU A 43 11.20 -1.09 -14.79
C GLU A 43 10.49 0.18 -14.33
N TRP A 44 11.23 1.29 -14.23
CA TRP A 44 10.70 2.60 -13.83
C TRP A 44 10.87 3.60 -14.96
N CYS A 45 9.83 4.40 -15.20
CA CYS A 45 9.95 5.64 -15.98
C CYS A 45 9.39 6.83 -15.18
N GLU A 46 9.79 8.03 -15.56
CA GLU A 46 9.23 9.27 -15.05
C GLU A 46 8.58 10.05 -16.19
N MET A 47 7.34 10.48 -15.98
CA MET A 47 6.57 11.29 -16.92
C MET A 47 5.83 12.37 -16.13
N ASP A 48 6.00 13.64 -16.52
CA ASP A 48 5.37 14.80 -15.87
C ASP A 48 5.60 14.84 -14.34
N GLY A 49 6.82 14.50 -13.90
CA GLY A 49 7.21 14.47 -12.49
C GLY A 49 6.60 13.31 -11.68
N ARG A 50 5.98 12.33 -12.35
CA ARG A 50 5.41 11.12 -11.71
C ARG A 50 6.14 9.88 -12.18
N ARG A 51 6.43 8.98 -11.23
CA ARG A 51 7.00 7.66 -11.53
C ARG A 51 5.92 6.65 -11.90
N TYR A 52 6.23 5.80 -12.86
CA TYR A 52 5.37 4.70 -13.31
C TYR A 52 6.18 3.42 -13.44
N HIS A 53 5.50 2.28 -13.29
CA HIS A 53 6.06 1.00 -13.69
C HIS A 53 6.01 0.85 -15.21
N VAL A 54 7.07 0.32 -15.78
CA VAL A 54 7.12 -0.20 -17.15
C VAL A 54 7.18 -1.72 -17.06
N ILE A 55 6.27 -2.40 -17.75
CA ILE A 55 6.13 -3.86 -17.72
C ILE A 55 6.10 -4.35 -19.17
N GLY A 56 7.08 -5.15 -19.56
CA GLY A 56 7.21 -5.65 -20.94
C GLY A 56 7.30 -4.53 -21.97
N GLY A 57 8.02 -3.45 -21.64
CA GLY A 57 8.18 -2.27 -22.50
C GLY A 57 6.95 -1.37 -22.62
N LYS A 58 5.90 -1.57 -21.80
CA LYS A 58 4.69 -0.74 -21.78
C LYS A 58 4.53 -0.04 -20.44
N VAL A 59 4.20 1.25 -20.46
CA VAL A 59 3.85 2.01 -19.26
C VAL A 59 2.58 1.43 -18.65
N SER A 60 2.61 1.09 -17.36
CA SER A 60 1.48 0.60 -16.60
C SER A 60 0.85 1.73 -15.78
N HIS A 61 -0.45 1.92 -15.95
CA HIS A 61 -1.27 2.85 -15.16
C HIS A 61 -2.08 2.13 -14.07
N ALA A 62 -1.81 0.84 -13.82
CA ALA A 62 -2.57 0.04 -12.87
C ALA A 62 -2.43 0.54 -11.41
N VAL A 63 -1.25 1.06 -11.05
CA VAL A 63 -0.97 1.55 -9.70
C VAL A 63 -0.75 3.06 -9.76
N VAL A 64 -1.64 3.83 -9.13
CA VAL A 64 -1.63 5.31 -9.19
C VAL A 64 -0.50 5.92 -8.34
N ASN A 65 -0.11 5.25 -7.27
CA ASN A 65 1.00 5.59 -6.38
C ASN A 65 1.98 4.41 -6.27
N PRO A 66 2.81 4.16 -7.29
CA PRO A 66 3.63 2.95 -7.36
C PRO A 66 4.78 2.92 -6.33
N THR A 67 5.06 4.04 -5.67
CA THR A 67 6.14 4.15 -4.69
C THR A 67 5.65 3.95 -3.26
N TRP A 68 4.34 3.79 -3.07
CA TRP A 68 3.68 3.61 -1.78
C TRP A 68 4.06 4.65 -0.72
N ASN A 69 4.46 5.84 -1.16
CA ASN A 69 4.96 6.90 -0.30
C ASN A 69 4.49 8.26 -0.83
N PRO A 70 3.64 8.99 -0.10
CA PRO A 70 3.03 8.64 1.19
C PRO A 70 1.94 7.56 1.04
N ILE A 71 1.53 6.94 2.15
CA ILE A 71 0.38 6.02 2.21
C ILE A 71 -0.52 6.32 3.42
N ALA A 72 -1.80 5.95 3.32
CA ALA A 72 -2.76 6.16 4.39
C ALA A 72 -2.39 5.35 5.65
N LYS A 73 -2.80 5.84 6.83
CA LYS A 73 -2.63 5.10 8.08
C LYS A 73 -3.40 3.77 8.02
N PRO A 74 -2.86 2.70 8.64
CA PRO A 74 -3.64 1.49 8.89
C PRO A 74 -4.94 1.84 9.61
N GLY A 75 -6.06 1.32 9.13
CA GLY A 75 -7.37 1.59 9.70
C GLY A 75 -7.96 2.99 9.41
N ALA A 76 -7.38 3.78 8.50
CA ALA A 76 -7.89 5.12 8.18
C ALA A 76 -9.39 5.17 7.82
N LEU A 77 -9.93 4.09 7.24
CA LEU A 77 -11.35 3.98 6.88
C LEU A 77 -12.22 3.26 7.93
N TYR A 78 -11.68 2.95 9.11
CA TYR A 78 -12.41 2.22 10.17
C TYR A 78 -13.75 2.88 10.52
N GLU A 79 -13.74 4.15 10.88
CA GLU A 79 -14.96 4.90 11.23
C GLU A 79 -15.93 5.04 10.05
N TYR A 80 -15.41 5.17 8.83
CA TYR A 80 -16.23 5.24 7.62
C TYR A 80 -17.06 3.95 7.45
N PHE A 81 -16.42 2.79 7.57
CA PHE A 81 -17.10 1.50 7.44
C PHE A 81 -17.98 1.15 8.64
N ARG A 82 -17.82 1.82 9.79
CA ARG A 82 -18.72 1.69 10.96
C ARG A 82 -19.99 2.55 10.90
N GLY A 83 -20.27 3.16 9.76
CA GLY A 83 -21.47 3.99 9.56
C GLY A 83 -21.19 5.48 9.51
N ASN A 84 -19.91 5.88 9.47
CA ASN A 84 -19.47 7.25 9.23
C ASN A 84 -20.17 8.31 10.10
N PRO A 85 -20.12 8.21 11.44
CA PRO A 85 -20.82 9.14 12.33
C PRO A 85 -20.35 10.60 12.16
N GLY A 86 -19.11 10.79 11.71
CA GLY A 86 -18.54 12.11 11.42
C GLY A 86 -18.89 12.68 10.04
N GLY A 87 -19.59 11.93 9.18
CA GLY A 87 -19.96 12.39 7.83
C GLY A 87 -18.78 12.71 6.90
N ARG A 88 -17.58 12.22 7.23
CA ARG A 88 -16.34 12.54 6.50
C ARG A 88 -16.27 11.76 5.20
N SER A 89 -15.61 12.31 4.19
CA SER A 89 -15.42 11.60 2.92
C SER A 89 -14.26 10.59 3.01
N PRO A 90 -14.31 9.47 2.26
CA PRO A 90 -13.19 8.52 2.22
C PRO A 90 -11.86 9.15 1.80
N LEU A 91 -11.90 10.10 0.86
CA LEU A 91 -10.70 10.79 0.38
C LEU A 91 -10.06 11.67 1.46
N GLU A 92 -10.87 12.27 2.32
CA GLU A 92 -10.39 13.04 3.46
C GLU A 92 -9.69 12.12 4.47
N LEU A 93 -10.32 11.01 4.82
CA LEU A 93 -9.77 10.01 5.75
C LEU A 93 -8.47 9.39 5.25
N LEU A 94 -8.37 9.07 3.96
CA LEU A 94 -7.16 8.53 3.34
C LEU A 94 -6.02 9.56 3.26
N ARG A 95 -6.30 10.85 3.43
CA ARG A 95 -5.31 11.92 3.46
C ARG A 95 -4.84 12.29 4.86
N ASP A 96 -5.52 11.82 5.91
CA ASP A 96 -5.10 12.03 7.30
C ASP A 96 -3.78 11.29 7.56
N ARG A 97 -2.75 12.04 7.98
CA ARG A 97 -1.37 11.56 8.14
C ARG A 97 -0.87 11.71 9.56
#